data_AF-K9T1C6-F1
#
_entry.id   AF-K9T1C6-F1
#
_cell.length_a   1.000
_cell.length_b   1.000
_cell.length_c   1.000
_cell.angle_alpha   90.00
_cell.angle_beta   90.00
_cell.angle_gamma   90.00
#
_symmetry.space_group_name_H-M   'P 1'
#
loop_
_entity.id
_entity.type
_entity.pdbx_description
1 polymer ?
#
loop_
_entity_poly.entity_id
_entity_poly.type
_entity_poly.pdbx_seq_one_letter_code
_entity_poly.pdbx_strand_id
1 'polypeptide(L)'
;MNQAEIEAALKAAFLQCEQAFLPLTDRQKEILLKVTVEKLTTQPNIEDNPLDELTLEQRQTLLEFIQDRQRQNQDWKITLLNDWLNNRDSGAVQFIRDEYGFGWLSRVQPIHLAKYKQQLTDETLKVGDRIEVCNALWEWVQPEDSASYEWFPCQVIDISEVSDGDSSYTNCIVRFENGLEFEIQGIDRWNRNNWRFPEP
;
A
#
# COMPACT_ATOMS: atom_id res chain seq x y z
N MET A 1 15.29 -7.77 17.69
CA MET A 1 15.18 -7.24 19.05
C MET A 1 14.24 -8.13 19.83
N ASN A 2 14.65 -8.67 20.98
CA ASN A 2 13.76 -9.43 21.85
C ASN A 2 13.06 -8.49 22.86
N GLN A 3 11.97 -8.97 23.49
CA GLN A 3 11.19 -8.18 24.45
C GLN A 3 12.03 -7.61 25.61
N ALA A 4 12.98 -8.36 26.13
CA ALA A 4 13.87 -7.91 27.20
C ALA A 4 14.81 -6.77 26.78
N GLU A 5 15.25 -6.75 25.52
CA GLU A 5 16.06 -5.65 24.97
C GLU A 5 15.23 -4.36 24.83
N ILE A 6 13.97 -4.48 24.39
CA ILE A 6 13.02 -3.37 24.30
C ILE A 6 12.74 -2.78 25.68
N GLU A 7 12.44 -3.64 26.66
CA GLU A 7 12.17 -3.21 28.03
C GLU A 7 13.39 -2.54 28.68
N ALA A 8 14.60 -3.07 28.46
CA ALA A 8 15.83 -2.49 28.97
C ALA A 8 16.10 -1.11 28.38
N ALA A 9 15.91 -0.94 27.06
CA ALA A 9 16.07 0.34 26.38
C ALA A 9 15.03 1.38 26.85
N LEU A 10 13.77 0.97 27.03
CA LEU A 10 12.70 1.87 27.53
C LEU A 10 12.96 2.31 28.97
N LYS A 11 13.41 1.39 29.84
CA LYS A 11 13.79 1.70 31.22
C LYS A 11 14.98 2.66 31.28
N ALA A 12 15.96 2.51 30.39
CA ALA A 12 17.07 3.45 30.27
C ALA A 12 16.60 4.86 29.83
N ALA A 13 15.66 4.93 28.90
CA ALA A 13 15.06 6.21 28.48
C ALA A 13 14.27 6.88 29.62
N PHE A 14 13.52 6.11 30.43
CA PHE A 14 12.83 6.66 31.60
C PHE A 14 13.80 7.26 32.62
N LEU A 15 14.93 6.60 32.87
CA LEU A 15 15.98 7.13 33.75
C LEU A 15 16.60 8.42 33.20
N GLN A 16 16.76 8.54 31.89
CA GLN A 16 17.22 9.79 31.27
C GLN A 16 16.19 10.91 31.39
N CYS A 17 14.89 10.61 31.26
CA CYS A 17 13.82 11.60 31.48
C CYS A 17 13.78 12.09 32.93
N GLU A 18 14.03 11.20 33.90
CA GLU A 18 14.15 11.57 35.31
C GLU A 18 15.36 12.48 35.57
N GLN A 19 16.51 12.19 34.95
CA GLN A 19 17.70 13.05 35.01
C GLN A 19 17.50 14.41 34.34
N ALA A 20 16.61 14.49 33.35
CA ALA A 20 16.21 15.73 32.67
C ALA A 20 15.11 16.52 33.41
N PHE A 21 14.76 16.14 34.65
CA PHE A 21 13.68 16.75 35.45
C PHE A 21 12.29 16.71 34.77
N LEU A 22 12.06 15.75 33.87
CA LEU A 22 10.77 15.48 33.21
C LEU A 22 10.29 14.07 33.60
N PRO A 23 9.95 13.82 34.87
CA PRO A 23 9.58 12.49 35.32
C PRO A 23 8.25 12.07 34.71
N LEU A 24 8.24 10.90 34.10
CA LEU A 24 7.02 10.21 33.69
C LEU A 24 6.34 9.61 34.91
N THR A 25 5.02 9.74 35.00
CA THR A 25 4.22 9.04 36.01
C THR A 25 4.29 7.53 35.79
N ASP A 26 4.11 6.74 36.86
CA ASP A 26 4.15 5.27 36.76
C ASP A 26 3.12 4.73 35.76
N ARG A 27 1.94 5.37 35.70
CA ARG A 27 0.91 5.05 34.71
C ARG A 27 1.37 5.32 33.27
N GLN A 28 2.11 6.40 33.02
CA GLN A 28 2.66 6.69 31.68
C GLN A 28 3.77 5.70 31.31
N LYS A 29 4.61 5.32 32.27
CA LYS A 29 5.65 4.29 32.08
C LYS A 29 5.03 2.94 31.71
N GLU A 30 3.97 2.52 32.40
CA GLU A 30 3.23 1.30 32.09
C GLU A 30 2.56 1.33 30.71
N ILE A 31 1.92 2.44 30.35
CA ILE A 31 1.30 2.61 29.02
C ILE A 31 2.36 2.49 27.92
N LEU A 32 3.49 3.21 28.07
CA LEU A 32 4.57 3.18 27.09
C LEU A 32 5.17 1.77 26.97
N LEU A 33 5.39 1.08 28.08
CA LEU A 33 5.94 -0.27 28.07
C LEU A 33 4.97 -1.25 27.38
N LYS A 34 3.69 -1.18 27.69
CA LYS A 34 2.66 -2.02 27.08
C LYS A 34 2.52 -1.76 25.57
N VAL A 35 2.40 -0.50 25.15
CA VAL A 35 2.22 -0.12 23.74
C VAL A 35 3.47 -0.45 22.92
N THR A 36 4.66 -0.23 23.45
CA THR A 36 5.91 -0.48 22.71
C THR A 36 6.21 -1.97 22.60
N VAL A 37 5.94 -2.77 23.63
CA VAL A 37 6.04 -4.22 23.55
C VAL A 37 5.02 -4.76 22.56
N GLU A 38 3.76 -4.35 22.64
CA GLU A 38 2.70 -4.77 21.71
C GLU A 38 3.07 -4.41 20.26
N LYS A 39 3.47 -3.17 19.98
CA LYS A 39 3.84 -2.76 18.60
C LYS A 39 5.09 -3.42 18.03
N LEU A 40 6.04 -3.83 18.86
CA LEU A 40 7.33 -4.38 18.41
C LEU A 40 7.43 -5.90 18.50
N THR A 41 6.59 -6.55 19.30
CA THR A 41 6.56 -8.01 19.45
C THR A 41 5.39 -8.64 18.70
N THR A 42 4.29 -7.92 18.49
CA THR A 42 3.23 -8.36 17.58
C THR A 42 3.72 -8.12 16.16
N GLN A 43 4.30 -9.16 15.54
CA GLN A 43 4.37 -9.18 14.08
C GLN A 43 2.94 -8.96 13.57
N PRO A 44 2.71 -7.99 12.67
CA PRO A 44 1.40 -7.87 12.05
C PRO A 44 1.10 -9.22 11.42
N ASN A 45 0.06 -9.88 11.91
CA ASN A 45 -0.40 -11.12 11.31
C ASN A 45 -0.94 -10.70 9.93
N ILE A 46 -0.11 -10.87 8.88
CA ILE A 46 -0.38 -10.39 7.51
C ILE A 46 -1.68 -10.99 6.98
N GLU A 47 -2.13 -12.10 7.57
CA GLU A 47 -3.36 -12.80 7.24
C GLU A 47 -4.64 -12.08 7.69
N ASP A 48 -4.61 -11.29 8.77
CA ASP A 48 -5.79 -10.58 9.29
C ASP A 48 -5.86 -9.17 8.71
N ASN A 49 -6.34 -9.07 7.47
CA ASN A 49 -6.58 -7.78 6.84
C ASN A 49 -7.85 -7.15 7.42
N PRO A 50 -7.77 -6.01 8.16
CA PRO A 50 -8.95 -5.36 8.74
C PRO A 50 -9.93 -4.85 7.69
N LEU A 51 -9.50 -4.71 6.43
CA LEU A 51 -10.39 -4.39 5.31
C LEU A 51 -11.26 -5.58 4.91
N ASP A 52 -10.89 -6.82 5.28
CA ASP A 52 -11.74 -8.00 5.09
C ASP A 52 -12.97 -8.00 6.01
N GLU A 53 -12.93 -7.24 7.11
CA GLU A 53 -14.08 -7.03 8.02
C GLU A 53 -15.13 -6.07 7.42
N LEU A 54 -14.79 -5.34 6.35
CA LEU A 54 -15.71 -4.46 5.63
C LEU A 54 -16.53 -5.26 4.62
N THR A 55 -17.80 -4.88 4.46
CA THR A 55 -18.60 -5.33 3.30
C THR A 55 -17.97 -4.86 1.99
N LEU A 56 -18.29 -5.53 0.88
CA LEU A 56 -17.73 -5.21 -0.44
C LEU A 56 -17.96 -3.74 -0.82
N GLU A 57 -19.17 -3.23 -0.58
CA GLU A 57 -19.58 -1.85 -0.89
C GLU A 57 -18.85 -0.82 0.00
N GLN A 58 -18.77 -1.07 1.30
CA GLN A 58 -18.02 -0.22 2.24
C GLN A 58 -16.52 -0.20 1.90
N ARG A 59 -15.96 -1.35 1.51
CA ARG A 59 -14.56 -1.47 1.10
C ARG A 59 -14.25 -0.67 -0.15
N GLN A 60 -15.09 -0.79 -1.18
CA GLN A 60 -14.95 -0.01 -2.42
C GLN A 60 -15.03 1.49 -2.14
N THR A 61 -16.04 1.92 -1.38
CA THR A 61 -16.23 3.32 -0.98
C THR A 61 -15.00 3.89 -0.25
N LEU A 62 -14.41 3.11 0.66
CA LEU A 62 -13.19 3.51 1.35
C LEU A 62 -12.00 3.59 0.39
N LEU A 63 -11.82 2.62 -0.51
CA LEU A 63 -10.70 2.60 -1.43
C LEU A 63 -10.76 3.74 -2.43
N GLU A 64 -11.95 4.08 -2.95
CA GLU A 64 -12.19 5.27 -3.75
C GLU A 64 -11.84 6.55 -2.99
N PHE A 65 -12.32 6.69 -1.75
CA PHE A 65 -11.98 7.83 -0.90
C PHE A 65 -10.46 7.97 -0.69
N ILE A 66 -9.76 6.86 -0.45
CA ILE A 66 -8.30 6.86 -0.29
C ILE A 66 -7.60 7.30 -1.58
N GLN A 67 -8.06 6.81 -2.74
CA GLN A 67 -7.50 7.20 -4.04
C GLN A 67 -7.69 8.69 -4.32
N ASP A 68 -8.89 9.23 -4.07
CA ASP A 68 -9.19 10.64 -4.28
C ASP A 68 -8.35 11.55 -3.38
N ARG A 69 -8.16 11.16 -2.12
CA ARG A 69 -7.28 11.89 -1.19
C ARG A 69 -5.81 11.80 -1.58
N GLN A 70 -5.36 10.63 -2.06
CA GLN A 70 -3.99 10.47 -2.55
C GLN A 70 -3.71 11.29 -3.82
N ARG A 71 -4.67 11.41 -4.74
CA ARG A 71 -4.57 12.32 -5.90
C ARG A 71 -4.40 13.78 -5.48
N GLN A 72 -5.02 14.16 -4.36
CA GLN A 72 -4.90 15.49 -3.76
C GLN A 72 -3.64 15.63 -2.86
N ASN A 73 -2.76 14.62 -2.83
CA ASN A 73 -1.58 14.54 -1.98
C ASN A 73 -1.90 14.71 -0.47
N GLN A 74 -3.07 14.22 -0.05
CA GLN A 74 -3.55 14.27 1.33
C GLN A 74 -3.52 12.88 1.97
N ASP A 75 -3.15 12.83 3.25
CA ASP A 75 -3.28 11.61 4.03
C ASP A 75 -4.75 11.41 4.43
N TRP A 76 -5.35 10.36 3.89
CA TRP A 76 -6.75 10.02 4.11
C TRP A 76 -7.05 9.75 5.58
N LYS A 77 -6.11 9.19 6.35
CA LYS A 77 -6.29 8.93 7.78
C LYS A 77 -6.34 10.22 8.57
N ILE A 78 -5.43 11.14 8.27
CA ILE A 78 -5.38 12.45 8.94
C ILE A 78 -6.66 13.24 8.62
N THR A 79 -7.13 13.19 7.38
CA THR A 79 -8.38 13.83 6.96
C THR A 79 -9.57 13.27 7.73
N LEU A 80 -9.70 11.94 7.77
CA LEU A 80 -10.77 11.25 8.49
C LEU A 80 -10.77 11.59 9.99
N LEU A 81 -9.60 11.54 10.63
CA LEU A 81 -9.45 11.88 12.05
C LEU A 81 -9.78 13.35 12.33
N ASN A 82 -9.39 14.26 11.43
CA ASN A 82 -9.73 15.67 11.54
C ASN A 82 -11.25 15.90 11.42
N ASP A 83 -11.93 15.16 10.55
CA ASP A 83 -13.38 15.25 10.42
C ASP A 83 -14.08 14.76 11.71
N TRP A 84 -13.59 13.67 12.30
CA TRP A 84 -14.12 13.15 13.57
C TRP A 84 -13.91 14.13 14.73
N LEU A 85 -12.72 14.74 14.82
CA LEU A 85 -12.40 15.74 15.84
C LEU A 85 -13.27 16.99 15.73
N ASN A 86 -13.57 17.43 14.50
CA ASN A 86 -14.41 18.61 14.24
C ASN A 86 -15.91 18.29 14.20
N ASN A 87 -16.30 17.05 14.53
CA ASN A 87 -17.66 16.53 14.44
C ASN A 87 -18.32 16.77 13.07
N ARG A 88 -17.50 16.72 12.01
CA ARG A 88 -17.94 16.81 10.63
C ARG A 88 -18.32 15.43 10.13
N ASP A 89 -19.22 15.43 9.16
CA ASP A 89 -19.57 14.22 8.42
C ASP A 89 -18.40 13.84 7.51
N SER A 90 -17.89 12.62 7.67
CA SER A 90 -16.84 12.05 6.82
C SER A 90 -17.40 11.58 5.46
N GLY A 91 -18.68 11.83 5.18
CA GLY A 91 -19.32 11.56 3.90
C GLY A 91 -19.49 10.06 3.68
N ALA A 92 -19.08 9.57 2.51
CA ALA A 92 -19.27 8.17 2.13
C ALA A 92 -18.54 7.17 3.06
N VAL A 93 -17.53 7.62 3.81
CA VAL A 93 -16.77 6.80 4.78
C VAL A 93 -17.18 7.01 6.24
N GLN A 94 -18.32 7.65 6.48
CA GLN A 94 -18.88 7.88 7.82
C GLN A 94 -19.14 6.57 8.58
N PHE A 95 -19.46 5.47 7.87
CA PHE A 95 -19.64 4.15 8.46
C PHE A 95 -18.43 3.68 9.28
N ILE A 96 -17.21 4.13 8.95
CA ILE A 96 -16.01 3.79 9.72
C ILE A 96 -16.10 4.36 11.14
N ARG A 97 -16.66 5.56 11.28
CA ARG A 97 -16.84 6.19 12.59
C ARG A 97 -17.92 5.49 13.40
N ASP A 98 -19.03 5.16 12.74
CA ASP A 98 -20.25 4.70 13.40
C ASP A 98 -20.18 3.20 13.78
N GLU A 99 -19.53 2.37 12.95
CA GLU A 99 -19.50 0.90 13.14
C GLU A 99 -18.16 0.37 13.67
N TYR A 100 -17.03 0.96 13.27
CA TYR A 100 -15.69 0.39 13.52
C TYR A 100 -14.84 1.21 14.51
N GLY A 101 -14.96 2.53 14.45
CA GLY A 101 -14.26 3.49 15.30
C GLY A 101 -12.74 3.54 15.14
N PHE A 102 -12.08 4.19 16.10
CA PHE A 102 -10.64 4.45 16.07
C PHE A 102 -9.78 3.17 16.16
N GLY A 103 -10.24 2.17 16.91
CA GLY A 103 -9.51 0.91 17.10
C GLY A 103 -9.25 0.22 15.77
N TRP A 104 -10.26 0.13 14.92
CA TRP A 104 -10.13 -0.44 13.58
C TRP A 104 -9.21 0.40 12.67
N LEU A 105 -9.37 1.73 12.67
CA LEU A 105 -8.53 2.64 11.85
C LEU A 105 -7.04 2.52 12.18
N SER A 106 -6.73 2.25 13.45
CA SER A 106 -5.35 2.03 13.93
C SER A 106 -4.75 0.70 13.44
N ARG A 107 -5.59 -0.31 13.18
CA ARG A 107 -5.19 -1.62 12.63
C ARG A 107 -4.95 -1.58 11.13
N VAL A 108 -5.62 -0.69 10.39
CA VAL A 108 -5.38 -0.53 8.95
C VAL A 108 -3.94 -0.08 8.72
N GLN A 109 -3.17 -0.82 7.94
CA GLN A 109 -1.79 -0.45 7.58
C GLN A 109 -1.67 -0.26 6.07
N PRO A 110 -0.66 0.49 5.59
CA PRO A 110 -0.43 0.63 4.15
C PRO A 110 -0.30 -0.71 3.41
N ILE A 111 0.26 -1.73 4.06
CA ILE A 111 0.38 -3.09 3.51
C ILE A 111 -0.99 -3.75 3.27
N HIS A 112 -1.98 -3.49 4.14
CA HIS A 112 -3.34 -3.99 3.99
C HIS A 112 -4.05 -3.35 2.79
N LEU A 113 -3.79 -2.07 2.54
CA LEU A 113 -4.30 -1.33 1.39
C LEU A 113 -3.64 -1.77 0.08
N ALA A 114 -2.37 -2.15 0.11
CA ALA A 114 -1.64 -2.61 -1.08
C ALA A 114 -2.29 -3.84 -1.72
N LYS A 115 -2.77 -4.79 -0.90
CA LYS A 115 -3.54 -5.98 -1.35
C LYS A 115 -4.74 -5.60 -2.22
N TYR A 116 -5.51 -4.58 -1.82
CA TYR A 116 -6.67 -4.15 -2.60
C TYR A 116 -6.38 -3.08 -3.63
N LYS A 117 -5.26 -2.35 -3.52
CA LYS A 117 -4.81 -1.50 -4.64
C LYS A 117 -4.55 -2.35 -5.88
N GLN A 118 -3.89 -3.50 -5.73
CA GLN A 118 -3.73 -4.46 -6.82
C GLN A 118 -5.09 -4.95 -7.37
N GLN A 119 -6.11 -5.11 -6.52
CA GLN A 119 -7.47 -5.48 -6.95
C GLN A 119 -8.32 -4.32 -7.50
N LEU A 120 -8.08 -3.05 -7.14
CA LEU A 120 -8.81 -1.90 -7.72
C LEU A 120 -8.20 -1.43 -9.02
N THR A 121 -6.90 -1.61 -9.21
CA THR A 121 -6.29 -1.58 -10.54
C THR A 121 -6.54 -2.92 -11.23
N ASP A 122 -7.81 -3.35 -11.30
CA ASP A 122 -8.28 -4.48 -12.12
C ASP A 122 -8.23 -4.13 -13.62
N GLU A 123 -7.14 -3.50 -14.00
CA GLU A 123 -6.48 -3.59 -15.27
C GLU A 123 -5.75 -4.94 -15.33
N THR A 124 -6.46 -6.03 -15.01
CA THR A 124 -5.94 -7.38 -15.20
C THR A 124 -5.76 -7.57 -16.69
N LEU A 125 -4.51 -7.48 -17.11
CA LEU A 125 -4.07 -7.69 -18.48
C LEU A 125 -4.66 -9.01 -18.99
N LYS A 126 -5.29 -9.01 -20.16
CA LYS A 126 -5.81 -10.22 -20.81
C LYS A 126 -5.07 -10.47 -22.10
N VAL A 127 -4.98 -11.76 -22.46
CA VAL A 127 -4.52 -12.15 -23.80
C VAL A 127 -5.45 -11.52 -24.84
N GLY A 128 -4.87 -10.77 -25.76
CA GLY A 128 -5.57 -10.01 -26.78
C GLY A 128 -5.65 -8.50 -26.52
N ASP A 129 -5.37 -8.03 -25.30
CA ASP A 129 -5.40 -6.61 -24.97
C ASP A 129 -4.33 -5.83 -25.74
N ARG A 130 -4.67 -4.59 -26.11
CA ARG A 130 -3.73 -3.62 -26.66
C ARG A 130 -3.21 -2.74 -25.54
N ILE A 131 -1.91 -2.75 -25.36
CA ILE A 131 -1.22 -1.95 -24.35
C ILE A 131 -0.11 -1.14 -25.02
N GLU A 132 0.37 -0.13 -24.33
CA GLU A 132 1.59 0.57 -24.69
C GLU A 132 2.67 0.20 -23.68
N VAL A 133 3.86 -0.15 -24.17
CA VAL A 133 5.03 -0.48 -23.35
C VAL A 133 6.13 0.56 -23.55
N CYS A 134 6.81 0.90 -22.46
CA CYS A 134 7.84 1.92 -22.44
C CYS A 134 9.22 1.34 -22.84
N ASN A 135 10.02 2.11 -23.59
CA ASN A 135 11.41 1.72 -23.93
C ASN A 135 12.29 1.45 -22.71
N ALA A 136 11.94 1.99 -21.53
CA ALA A 136 12.61 1.69 -20.27
C ALA A 136 12.68 0.19 -19.90
N LEU A 137 11.90 -0.67 -20.57
CA LEU A 137 11.98 -2.13 -20.42
C LEU A 137 13.24 -2.75 -21.02
N TRP A 138 13.80 -2.14 -22.06
CA TRP A 138 14.96 -2.68 -22.80
C TRP A 138 16.09 -1.68 -22.99
N GLU A 139 15.82 -0.38 -22.79
CA GLU A 139 16.80 0.69 -22.77
C GLU A 139 17.01 1.20 -21.36
N TRP A 140 18.28 1.45 -21.01
CA TRP A 140 18.63 2.15 -19.79
C TRP A 140 18.32 3.64 -19.96
N VAL A 141 17.10 4.03 -19.61
CA VAL A 141 16.64 5.42 -19.62
C VAL A 141 16.93 6.07 -18.27
N GLN A 142 17.64 7.20 -18.25
CA GLN A 142 17.89 7.92 -16.99
C GLN A 142 16.61 8.66 -16.55
N PRO A 143 16.21 8.57 -15.26
CA PRO A 143 14.94 9.11 -14.76
C PRO A 143 14.86 10.65 -14.80
N GLU A 144 15.98 11.34 -15.03
CA GLU A 144 16.04 12.81 -15.10
C GLU A 144 15.56 13.36 -16.46
N ASP A 145 15.57 12.54 -17.53
CA ASP A 145 15.10 12.91 -18.87
C ASP A 145 13.74 12.27 -19.16
N SER A 146 12.69 12.79 -18.54
CA SER A 146 11.29 12.40 -18.82
C SER A 146 10.86 12.56 -20.29
N ALA A 147 11.67 13.26 -21.10
CA ALA A 147 11.50 13.38 -22.55
C ALA A 147 11.98 12.16 -23.37
N SER A 148 12.56 11.15 -22.73
CA SER A 148 13.13 9.96 -23.40
C SER A 148 12.28 8.69 -23.23
N TYR A 149 11.16 8.78 -22.52
CA TYR A 149 10.19 7.69 -22.44
C TYR A 149 9.33 7.65 -23.71
N GLU A 150 9.66 6.70 -24.58
CA GLU A 150 8.86 6.39 -25.76
C GLU A 150 7.95 5.20 -25.46
N TRP A 151 6.67 5.37 -25.81
CA TRP A 151 5.63 4.37 -25.61
C TRP A 151 5.33 3.68 -26.94
N PHE A 152 5.42 2.36 -26.96
CA PHE A 152 5.26 1.54 -28.14
C PHE A 152 3.98 0.72 -28.03
N PRO A 153 3.05 0.81 -29.01
CA PRO A 153 1.85 0.01 -29.00
C PRO A 153 2.19 -1.46 -29.27
N CYS A 154 1.61 -2.35 -28.48
CA CYS A 154 1.75 -3.79 -28.63
C CYS A 154 0.47 -4.52 -28.21
N GLN A 155 0.39 -5.79 -28.61
CA GLN A 155 -0.71 -6.68 -28.26
C GLN A 155 -0.23 -7.81 -27.37
N VAL A 156 -0.96 -8.09 -26.30
CA VAL A 156 -0.69 -9.22 -25.42
C VAL A 156 -1.02 -10.53 -26.13
N ILE A 157 -0.04 -11.41 -26.29
CA ILE A 157 -0.19 -12.73 -26.91
C ILE A 157 -0.37 -13.82 -25.86
N ASP A 158 0.36 -13.71 -24.76
CA ASP A 158 0.38 -14.73 -23.73
C ASP A 158 0.61 -14.11 -22.35
N ILE A 159 0.07 -14.78 -21.33
CA ILE A 159 0.21 -14.40 -19.93
C ILE A 159 0.44 -15.68 -19.14
N SER A 160 1.57 -15.75 -18.44
CA SER A 160 1.92 -16.88 -17.60
C SER A 160 2.15 -16.42 -16.17
N GLU A 161 1.51 -17.09 -15.22
CA GLU A 161 1.76 -16.85 -13.79
C GLU A 161 2.90 -17.76 -13.34
N VAL A 162 3.93 -17.16 -12.74
CA VAL A 162 5.06 -17.86 -12.15
C VAL A 162 4.96 -17.72 -10.64
N SER A 163 4.91 -18.86 -9.95
CA SER A 163 4.93 -18.93 -8.50
C SER A 163 6.32 -19.39 -8.05
N ASP A 164 7.03 -18.51 -7.35
CA ASP A 164 8.31 -18.81 -6.71
C ASP A 164 8.17 -18.64 -5.18
N GLY A 165 8.02 -19.77 -4.48
CA GLY A 165 7.82 -19.81 -3.03
C GLY A 165 6.57 -19.06 -2.56
N ASP A 166 6.77 -18.05 -1.71
CA ASP A 166 5.69 -17.17 -1.20
C ASP A 166 5.38 -15.98 -2.15
N SER A 167 6.02 -15.91 -3.32
CA SER A 167 5.81 -14.84 -4.29
C SER A 167 5.32 -15.35 -5.63
N SER A 168 4.08 -15.00 -5.98
CA SER A 168 3.60 -15.08 -7.37
C SER A 168 3.85 -13.77 -8.12
N TYR A 169 4.25 -13.89 -9.38
CA TYR A 169 4.38 -12.80 -10.33
C TYR A 169 3.91 -13.25 -11.71
N THR A 170 3.51 -12.29 -12.53
CA THR A 170 2.98 -12.58 -13.87
C THR A 170 4.00 -12.18 -14.94
N ASN A 171 4.28 -13.09 -15.85
CA ASN A 171 5.02 -12.83 -17.08
C ASN A 171 4.03 -12.62 -18.23
N CYS A 172 4.39 -11.75 -19.16
CA CYS A 172 3.55 -11.41 -20.31
C CYS A 172 4.39 -11.43 -21.58
N ILE A 173 3.88 -12.04 -22.64
CA ILE A 173 4.47 -11.97 -23.98
C ILE A 173 3.65 -10.98 -24.80
N VAL A 174 4.30 -9.95 -25.31
CA VAL A 174 3.70 -8.92 -26.16
C VAL A 174 4.21 -9.03 -27.60
N ARG A 175 3.34 -8.76 -28.59
CA ARG A 175 3.69 -8.59 -30.00
C ARG A 175 3.63 -7.12 -30.40
N PHE A 176 4.71 -6.60 -30.93
CA PHE A 176 4.72 -5.28 -31.55
C PHE A 176 4.13 -5.32 -32.97
N GLU A 177 3.78 -4.16 -33.52
CA GLU A 177 3.24 -4.05 -34.88
C GLU A 177 4.20 -4.56 -35.97
N ASN A 178 5.50 -4.55 -35.71
CA ASN A 178 6.53 -5.10 -36.59
C ASN A 178 6.64 -6.63 -36.55
N GLY A 179 5.81 -7.30 -35.73
CA GLY A 179 5.79 -8.76 -35.56
C GLY A 179 6.82 -9.30 -34.59
N LEU A 180 7.63 -8.45 -33.94
CA LEU A 180 8.54 -8.88 -32.89
C LEU A 180 7.76 -9.23 -31.62
N GLU A 181 8.19 -10.31 -30.97
CA GLU A 181 7.65 -10.76 -29.70
C GLU A 181 8.64 -10.48 -28.58
N PHE A 182 8.14 -10.02 -27.44
CA PHE A 182 8.96 -9.66 -26.29
C PHE A 182 8.31 -10.15 -25.00
N GLU A 183 9.11 -10.79 -24.14
CA GLU A 183 8.67 -11.27 -22.84
C GLU A 183 8.98 -10.23 -21.75
N ILE A 184 7.94 -9.80 -21.04
CA ILE A 184 7.98 -8.88 -19.91
C ILE A 184 7.75 -9.70 -18.65
N GLN A 185 8.79 -9.81 -17.82
CA GLN A 185 8.70 -10.50 -16.54
C GLN A 185 8.17 -9.58 -15.44
N GLY A 186 7.32 -10.10 -14.55
CA GLY A 186 6.76 -9.35 -13.42
C GLY A 186 6.00 -8.09 -13.86
N ILE A 187 5.16 -8.23 -14.88
CA ILE A 187 4.36 -7.14 -15.47
C ILE A 187 3.43 -6.47 -14.45
N ASP A 188 2.98 -7.23 -13.46
CA ASP A 188 2.10 -6.81 -12.36
C ASP A 188 2.87 -6.26 -11.14
N ARG A 189 4.19 -6.46 -11.08
CA ARG A 189 5.07 -6.02 -9.99
C ARG A 189 6.05 -4.95 -10.43
N TRP A 190 7.30 -5.32 -10.68
CA TRP A 190 8.39 -4.35 -10.90
C TRP A 190 8.31 -3.66 -12.26
N ASN A 191 7.59 -4.23 -13.23
CA ASN A 191 7.39 -3.62 -14.55
C ASN A 191 6.03 -2.93 -14.72
N ARG A 192 5.24 -2.76 -13.65
CA ARG A 192 3.89 -2.17 -13.72
C ARG A 192 3.86 -0.74 -14.26
N ASN A 193 4.88 0.06 -13.97
CA ASN A 193 4.98 1.45 -14.44
C ASN A 193 5.47 1.56 -15.88
N ASN A 194 5.93 0.45 -16.46
CA ASN A 194 6.51 0.42 -17.80
C ASN A 194 5.49 0.01 -18.87
N TRP A 195 4.23 -0.12 -18.52
CA TRP A 195 3.14 -0.36 -19.46
C TRP A 195 1.86 0.37 -19.02
N ARG A 196 0.99 0.70 -19.99
CA ARG A 196 -0.31 1.33 -19.75
C ARG A 196 -1.30 0.93 -20.82
N PHE A 197 -2.60 1.07 -20.54
CA PHE A 197 -3.60 1.03 -21.60
C PHE A 197 -3.53 2.32 -22.44
N PRO A 198 -3.74 2.23 -23.77
CA PRO A 198 -3.80 3.41 -24.61
C PRO A 198 -4.98 4.29 -24.15
N GLU A 199 -4.73 5.61 -24.02
CA GLU A 199 -5.80 6.57 -23.74
C GLU A 199 -6.78 6.61 -24.94
N PRO A 200 -8.10 6.66 -24.69
CA PRO A 200 -9.14 6.67 -25.73
C PRO A 200 -9.19 7.96 -26.56
#